data_AF-A0A3C1K9L6-F1
#
_entry.id   AF-A0A3C1K9L6-F1
#
_cell.length_a   1.000
_cell.length_b   1.000
_cell.length_c   1.000
_cell.angle_alpha   90.00
_cell.angle_beta   90.00
_cell.angle_gamma   90.00
#
_symmetry.space_group_name_H-M   'P 1'
#
loop_
_entity.id
_entity.type
_entity.pdbx_description
1 polymer ?
#
loop_
_entity_poly.entity_id
_entity_poly.type
_entity_poly.pdbx_seq_one_letter_code
_entity_poly.pdbx_strand_id
1 'polypeptide(L)'
;AVAGEEGRVVSTWLGRTSPSAGSAFTRSQFEASLDETDAATEKQARRRARDRGRFTRNYVVQGTAAEWALCWLAETRRSLLALTAPGAEAAASGPAQSGAPHIAFFLHDEIIVHTPAELADQVAAIVTDAAARAGRLMFGEFPIDFPLDVRIAPDAGKP
;
A
#
# COMPACT_ATOMS: atom_id res chain seq x y z
N ALA A 1 0.66 16.16 -10.06
CA ALA A 1 -0.17 17.26 -9.49
C ALA A 1 -0.88 18.03 -10.59
N VAL A 2 -0.17 18.50 -11.62
CA VAL A 2 -0.75 19.22 -12.78
C VAL A 2 -2.00 18.52 -13.34
N ALA A 3 -1.94 17.21 -13.60
CA ALA A 3 -3.12 16.46 -14.06
C ALA A 3 -4.35 16.60 -13.15
N GLY A 4 -4.18 16.57 -11.84
CA GLY A 4 -5.28 16.79 -10.90
C GLY A 4 -5.73 18.24 -10.82
N GLU A 5 -4.81 19.20 -10.92
CA GLU A 5 -5.15 20.64 -10.99
C GLU A 5 -6.03 20.94 -12.20
N GLU A 6 -5.87 20.19 -13.29
CA GLU A 6 -6.72 20.23 -14.49
C GLU A 6 -7.99 19.38 -14.38
N GLY A 7 -8.25 18.77 -13.22
CA GLY A 7 -9.41 17.91 -12.98
C GLY A 7 -9.33 16.52 -13.63
N ARG A 8 -8.21 16.15 -14.26
CA ARG A 8 -8.03 14.83 -14.88
C ARG A 8 -7.99 13.72 -13.84
N VAL A 9 -8.35 12.53 -14.29
CA VAL A 9 -8.20 11.27 -13.55
C VAL A 9 -6.75 10.81 -13.66
N VAL A 10 -6.22 10.25 -12.57
CA VAL A 10 -4.91 9.60 -12.51
C VAL A 10 -5.07 8.13 -12.15
N SER A 11 -4.07 7.33 -12.48
CA SER A 11 -4.03 5.91 -12.14
C SER A 11 -2.81 5.59 -11.28
N THR A 12 -2.95 4.61 -10.40
CA THR A 12 -1.84 3.93 -9.73
C THR A 12 -1.05 3.07 -10.71
N TRP A 13 0.06 2.48 -10.26
CA TRP A 13 0.94 1.67 -11.11
C TRP A 13 0.23 0.50 -11.79
N LEU A 14 -0.61 -0.25 -11.06
CA LEU A 14 -1.40 -1.36 -11.61
C LEU A 14 -2.75 -0.92 -12.20
N GLY A 15 -2.98 0.38 -12.36
CA GLY A 15 -4.06 0.91 -13.19
C GLY A 15 -5.35 1.29 -12.45
N ARG A 16 -5.41 1.23 -11.11
CA ARG A 16 -6.59 1.70 -10.36
C ARG A 16 -6.73 3.22 -10.50
N THR A 17 -7.91 3.67 -10.93
CA THR A 17 -8.18 5.08 -11.24
C THR A 17 -8.75 5.87 -10.07
N SER A 18 -8.33 7.13 -9.91
CA SER A 18 -8.93 8.07 -8.97
C SER A 18 -10.38 8.43 -9.33
N PRO A 19 -11.26 8.77 -8.37
CA PRO A 19 -12.56 9.35 -8.65
C PRO A 19 -12.44 10.61 -9.52
N SER A 20 -13.42 10.93 -10.36
CA SER A 20 -13.43 12.18 -11.14
C SER A 20 -13.49 13.42 -10.24
N ALA A 21 -13.19 14.60 -10.77
CA ALA A 21 -13.19 15.85 -9.99
C ALA A 21 -14.62 16.31 -9.58
N GLY A 22 -15.64 15.76 -10.24
CA GLY A 22 -17.04 16.08 -9.97
C GLY A 22 -17.49 17.42 -10.55
N SER A 23 -18.81 17.62 -10.63
CA SER A 23 -19.42 18.81 -11.22
C SER A 23 -19.12 20.11 -10.47
N ALA A 24 -18.97 20.04 -9.14
CA ALA A 24 -18.63 21.21 -8.32
C ALA A 24 -17.24 21.76 -8.64
N PHE A 25 -16.27 20.90 -8.95
CA PHE A 25 -14.95 21.31 -9.40
C PHE A 25 -15.04 21.99 -10.76
N THR A 26 -15.67 21.33 -11.74
CA THR A 26 -15.80 21.87 -13.11
C THR A 26 -16.52 23.22 -13.11
N ARG A 27 -17.61 23.36 -12.35
CA ARG A 27 -18.33 24.62 -12.20
C ARG A 27 -17.44 25.72 -11.63
N SER A 28 -16.69 25.41 -10.58
CA SER A 28 -15.76 26.37 -9.98
C SER A 28 -14.67 26.83 -10.94
N GLN A 29 -14.17 25.95 -11.82
CA GLN A 29 -13.19 26.33 -12.83
C GLN A 29 -13.83 27.16 -13.95
N PHE A 30 -15.06 26.80 -14.36
CA PHE A 30 -15.82 27.54 -15.35
C PHE A 30 -16.16 28.96 -14.88
N GLU A 31 -16.69 29.11 -13.67
CA GLU A 31 -17.00 30.41 -13.05
C GLU A 31 -15.77 31.31 -13.02
N ALA A 32 -14.59 30.77 -12.67
CA ALA A 32 -13.34 31.52 -12.67
C ALA A 32 -12.75 31.83 -14.05
N SER A 33 -13.34 31.31 -15.13
CA SER A 33 -12.90 31.57 -16.51
C SER A 33 -13.76 32.62 -17.22
N LEU A 34 -14.82 33.11 -16.59
CA LEU A 34 -15.69 34.15 -17.13
C LEU A 34 -15.03 35.52 -17.03
N ASP A 35 -15.19 36.34 -18.07
CA ASP A 35 -14.76 37.74 -18.05
C ASP A 35 -15.51 38.49 -16.92
N GLU A 36 -14.77 39.30 -16.15
CA GLU A 36 -15.24 40.06 -14.97
C GLU A 36 -15.47 39.26 -13.67
N THR A 37 -14.86 38.09 -13.54
CA THR A 37 -14.91 37.35 -12.27
C THR A 37 -14.18 38.08 -11.13
N ASP A 38 -14.77 38.06 -9.93
CA ASP A 38 -14.13 38.65 -8.76
C ASP A 38 -12.88 37.86 -8.29
N ALA A 39 -11.97 38.58 -7.63
CA ALA A 39 -10.72 37.99 -7.13
C ALA A 39 -10.96 36.86 -6.09
N ALA A 40 -12.11 36.86 -5.41
CA ALA A 40 -12.43 35.85 -4.41
C ALA A 40 -12.76 34.50 -5.07
N THR A 41 -13.50 34.52 -6.16
CA THR A 41 -13.90 33.36 -6.97
C THR A 41 -12.69 32.76 -7.67
N GLU A 42 -11.84 33.59 -8.28
CA GLU A 42 -10.56 33.13 -8.84
C GLU A 42 -9.69 32.44 -7.77
N LYS A 43 -9.56 33.06 -6.59
CA LYS A 43 -8.78 32.51 -5.48
C LYS A 43 -9.35 31.18 -5.00
N GLN A 44 -10.68 31.05 -4.94
CA GLN A 44 -11.34 29.81 -4.55
C GLN A 44 -11.10 28.70 -5.59
N ALA A 45 -11.23 29.00 -6.88
CA ALA A 45 -10.99 28.05 -7.96
C ALA A 45 -9.53 27.56 -7.97
N ARG A 46 -8.55 28.46 -7.80
CA ARG A 46 -7.13 28.12 -7.67
C ARG A 46 -6.86 27.26 -6.44
N ARG A 47 -7.53 27.52 -5.31
CA ARG A 47 -7.41 26.69 -4.10
C ARG A 47 -7.94 25.27 -4.36
N ARG A 48 -9.12 25.14 -4.95
CA ARG A 48 -9.72 23.84 -5.31
C ARG A 48 -8.83 23.06 -6.28
N ALA A 49 -8.26 23.72 -7.29
CA ALA A 49 -7.29 23.13 -8.21
C ALA A 49 -6.09 22.55 -7.46
N ARG A 50 -5.45 23.34 -6.58
CA ARG A 50 -4.30 22.88 -5.78
C ARG A 50 -4.64 21.73 -4.84
N ASP A 51 -5.79 21.78 -4.17
CA ASP A 51 -6.26 20.72 -3.29
C ASP A 51 -6.46 19.41 -4.08
N ARG A 52 -7.04 19.51 -5.27
CA ARG A 52 -7.19 18.38 -6.20
C ARG A 52 -5.83 17.87 -6.72
N GLY A 53 -4.90 18.76 -7.01
CA GLY A 53 -3.52 18.43 -7.38
C GLY A 53 -2.79 17.65 -6.28
N ARG A 54 -2.99 18.04 -5.02
CA ARG A 54 -2.45 17.34 -3.84
C ARG A 54 -3.11 15.99 -3.65
N PHE A 55 -4.44 15.92 -3.74
CA PHE A 55 -5.20 14.67 -3.66
C PHE A 55 -4.72 13.65 -4.69
N THR A 56 -4.66 14.02 -5.98
CA THR A 56 -4.23 13.11 -7.05
C THR A 56 -2.77 12.69 -6.94
N ARG A 57 -1.87 13.59 -6.50
CA ARG A 57 -0.48 13.22 -6.19
C ARG A 57 -0.42 12.15 -5.10
N ASN A 58 -1.11 12.37 -3.98
CA ASN A 58 -1.14 11.42 -2.87
C ASN A 58 -1.80 10.10 -3.28
N TYR A 59 -2.86 10.17 -4.10
CA TYR A 59 -3.57 8.99 -4.60
C TYR A 59 -2.64 8.04 -5.36
N VAL A 60 -1.81 8.56 -6.26
CA VAL A 60 -0.85 7.75 -7.03
C VAL A 60 0.20 7.14 -6.10
N VAL A 61 0.80 7.95 -5.22
CA VAL A 61 1.88 7.49 -4.33
C VAL A 61 1.38 6.44 -3.34
N GLN A 62 0.34 6.76 -2.57
CA GLN A 62 -0.23 5.83 -1.58
C GLN A 62 -0.86 4.61 -2.23
N GLY A 63 -1.54 4.80 -3.37
CA GLY A 63 -2.14 3.71 -4.11
C GLY A 63 -1.12 2.73 -4.67
N THR A 64 0.00 3.23 -5.21
CA THR A 64 1.10 2.38 -5.69
C THR A 64 1.80 1.68 -4.52
N ALA A 65 1.97 2.35 -3.38
CA ALA A 65 2.49 1.71 -2.17
C ALA A 65 1.57 0.58 -1.66
N ALA A 66 0.25 0.79 -1.68
CA ALA A 66 -0.72 -0.23 -1.32
C ALA A 66 -0.72 -1.41 -2.31
N GLU A 67 -0.54 -1.16 -3.60
CA GLU A 67 -0.38 -2.21 -4.61
C GLU A 67 0.87 -3.06 -4.34
N TRP A 68 1.98 -2.44 -3.97
CA TRP A 68 3.19 -3.15 -3.57
C TRP A 68 2.97 -3.99 -2.32
N ALA A 69 2.32 -3.43 -1.30
CA ALA A 69 2.03 -4.16 -0.08
C ALA A 69 1.12 -5.39 -0.34
N LEU A 70 0.18 -5.31 -1.28
CA LEU A 70 -0.64 -6.45 -1.70
C LEU A 70 0.19 -7.52 -2.43
N CYS A 71 1.10 -7.14 -3.31
CA CYS A 71 2.03 -8.07 -3.96
C CYS A 71 2.92 -8.77 -2.92
N TRP A 72 3.44 -8.02 -1.95
CA TRP A 72 4.27 -8.54 -0.87
C TRP A 72 3.49 -9.51 0.03
N LEU A 73 2.25 -9.16 0.40
CA LEU A 73 1.36 -10.01 1.17
C LEU A 73 1.06 -11.33 0.44
N ALA A 74 0.77 -11.26 -0.86
CA ALA A 74 0.51 -12.43 -1.69
C ALA A 74 1.74 -13.35 -1.81
N GLU A 75 2.92 -12.79 -2.07
CA GLU A 75 4.18 -13.52 -2.17
C GLU A 75 4.57 -14.17 -0.83
N THR A 76 4.39 -13.44 0.28
CA THR A 76 4.62 -13.98 1.63
C THR A 76 3.69 -15.16 1.87
N ARG A 77 2.38 -14.97 1.71
CA ARG A 77 1.39 -16.04 1.92
C ARG A 77 1.69 -17.27 1.08
N ARG A 78 2.00 -17.09 -0.21
CA ARG A 78 2.35 -18.18 -1.14
C ARG A 78 3.55 -18.98 -0.63
N SER A 79 4.57 -18.28 -0.11
CA SER A 79 5.80 -18.90 0.35
C SER A 79 5.62 -19.62 1.70
N LEU A 80 4.83 -19.05 2.62
CA LEU A 80 4.52 -19.68 3.91
C LEU A 80 3.75 -21.00 3.74
N LEU A 81 2.90 -21.12 2.72
CA LEU A 81 2.17 -22.36 2.43
C LEU A 81 3.08 -23.55 2.10
N ALA A 82 4.34 -23.31 1.70
CA ALA A 82 5.31 -24.36 1.47
C ALA A 82 5.99 -24.85 2.77
N LEU A 83 5.85 -24.11 3.87
CA LEU A 83 6.40 -24.49 5.16
C LEU A 83 5.41 -25.35 5.94
N THR A 84 5.91 -26.48 6.43
CA THR A 84 5.25 -27.30 7.44
C THR A 84 6.29 -27.72 8.45
N ALA A 85 5.94 -27.72 9.74
CA ALA A 85 6.79 -28.28 10.78
C ALA A 85 6.02 -29.36 11.54
N PRO A 86 6.07 -30.62 11.08
CA PRO A 86 5.42 -31.73 11.77
C PRO A 86 5.93 -31.82 13.21
N GLY A 87 5.02 -31.72 14.18
CA GLY A 87 5.34 -31.81 15.62
C GLY A 87 5.80 -30.51 16.28
N ALA A 88 5.96 -29.41 15.53
CA ALA A 88 6.12 -28.08 16.10
C ALA A 88 4.76 -27.38 16.14
N GLU A 89 4.37 -26.85 17.30
CA GLU A 89 3.06 -26.22 17.48
C GLU A 89 3.18 -24.80 18.02
N ALA A 90 2.64 -23.86 17.26
CA ALA A 90 2.29 -22.54 17.73
C ALA A 90 0.96 -22.63 18.47
N ALA A 91 0.97 -23.03 19.74
CA ALA A 91 -0.23 -23.35 20.55
C ALA A 91 -1.22 -22.18 20.70
N ALA A 92 -0.76 -20.93 20.59
CA ALA A 92 -1.63 -19.75 20.57
C ALA A 92 -2.45 -19.63 19.27
N SER A 93 -2.09 -20.41 18.23
CA SER A 93 -2.88 -20.53 17.00
C SER A 93 -4.02 -21.51 17.21
N GLY A 94 -5.17 -21.27 16.56
CA GLY A 94 -6.24 -22.25 16.53
C GLY A 94 -5.77 -23.59 15.92
N PRO A 95 -6.48 -24.72 16.18
CA PRO A 95 -6.03 -26.06 15.79
C PRO A 95 -5.73 -26.24 14.28
N ALA A 96 -6.35 -25.43 13.43
CA ALA A 96 -6.12 -25.46 11.98
C ALA A 96 -4.77 -24.84 11.55
N GLN A 97 -4.11 -24.09 12.43
CA GLN A 97 -2.94 -23.25 12.13
C GLN A 97 -1.75 -23.50 13.08
N SER A 98 -1.88 -24.41 14.05
CA SER A 98 -0.84 -24.66 15.05
C SER A 98 0.47 -25.18 14.43
N GLY A 99 0.41 -26.01 13.38
CA GLY A 99 1.58 -26.61 12.76
C GLY A 99 2.24 -25.82 11.62
N ALA A 100 1.77 -24.60 11.32
CA ALA A 100 2.23 -23.85 10.15
C ALA A 100 2.27 -22.33 10.38
N PRO A 101 3.24 -21.63 9.76
CA PRO A 101 3.25 -20.17 9.74
C PRO A 101 2.01 -19.60 9.04
N HIS A 102 1.45 -18.53 9.57
CA HIS A 102 0.33 -17.82 8.95
C HIS A 102 0.37 -16.32 9.27
N ILE A 103 -0.14 -15.52 8.34
CA ILE A 103 -0.30 -14.08 8.56
C ILE A 103 -1.47 -13.87 9.52
N ALA A 104 -1.18 -13.26 10.66
CA ALA A 104 -2.17 -12.92 11.69
C ALA A 104 -2.77 -11.53 11.45
N PHE A 105 -1.94 -10.54 11.05
CA PHE A 105 -2.39 -9.18 10.77
C PHE A 105 -1.66 -8.54 9.59
N PHE A 106 -2.31 -7.56 8.99
CA PHE A 106 -1.76 -6.65 8.00
C PHE A 106 -2.20 -5.22 8.32
N LEU A 107 -1.25 -4.30 8.54
CA LEU A 107 -1.49 -2.92 8.93
C LEU A 107 -1.03 -1.94 7.84
N HIS A 108 -1.31 -2.26 6.57
CA HIS A 108 -0.93 -1.51 5.35
C HIS A 108 0.55 -1.60 4.99
N ASP A 109 1.46 -1.30 5.91
CA ASP A 109 2.92 -1.36 5.72
C ASP A 109 3.61 -2.39 6.60
N GLU A 110 2.88 -2.97 7.56
CA GLU A 110 3.38 -4.01 8.46
C GLU A 110 2.58 -5.32 8.27
N ILE A 111 3.29 -6.45 8.26
CA ILE A 111 2.69 -7.78 8.37
C ILE A 111 3.13 -8.42 9.69
N ILE A 112 2.20 -9.10 10.35
CA ILE A 112 2.48 -9.91 11.53
C ILE A 112 2.26 -11.35 11.14
N VAL A 113 3.32 -12.16 11.24
CA VAL A 113 3.26 -13.60 11.01
C VAL A 113 3.40 -14.30 12.35
N HIS A 114 2.46 -15.19 12.65
CA HIS A 114 2.56 -16.09 13.78
C HIS A 114 3.03 -17.46 13.28
N THR A 115 4.00 -18.05 13.97
CA THR A 115 4.70 -19.24 13.49
C THR A 115 5.30 -20.03 14.64
N PRO A 116 5.45 -21.37 14.54
CA PRO A 116 6.26 -22.14 15.47
C PRO A 116 7.67 -21.56 15.58
N ALA A 117 8.25 -21.59 16.78
CA ALA A 117 9.55 -20.96 17.06
C ALA A 117 10.67 -21.51 16.17
N GLU A 118 10.59 -22.79 15.82
CA GLU A 118 11.53 -23.52 14.97
C GLU A 118 11.52 -23.02 13.52
N LEU A 119 10.43 -22.36 13.09
CA LEU A 119 10.29 -21.80 11.75
C LEU A 119 10.56 -20.29 11.70
N ALA A 120 10.76 -19.62 12.83
CA ALA A 120 10.82 -18.17 12.91
C ALA A 120 11.88 -17.54 11.98
N ASP A 121 13.10 -18.09 11.96
CA ASP A 121 14.18 -17.60 11.08
C ASP A 121 13.86 -17.82 9.59
N GLN A 122 13.26 -18.96 9.25
CA GLN A 122 12.85 -19.25 7.86
C GLN A 122 11.72 -18.31 7.42
N VAL A 123 10.78 -18.01 8.31
CA VAL A 123 9.70 -17.05 8.07
C VAL A 123 10.27 -15.65 7.87
N ALA A 124 11.21 -15.20 8.70
CA ALA A 124 11.86 -13.91 8.55
C ALA A 124 12.57 -13.76 7.18
N ALA A 125 13.26 -14.82 6.74
CA ALA A 125 13.86 -14.87 5.40
C ALA A 125 12.79 -14.81 4.29
N ILE A 126 11.72 -15.59 4.42
CA ILE A 126 10.60 -15.59 3.45
C ILE A 126 9.98 -14.20 3.32
N VAL A 127 9.72 -13.52 4.44
CA VAL A 127 9.13 -12.19 4.49
C VAL A 127 10.00 -11.17 3.76
N THR A 128 11.32 -11.23 3.99
CA THR A 128 12.31 -10.38 3.32
C THR A 128 12.39 -10.67 1.83
N ASP A 129 12.49 -11.94 1.44
CA ASP A 129 12.58 -12.32 0.03
C ASP A 129 11.29 -12.02 -0.73
N ALA A 130 10.13 -12.14 -0.08
CA ALA A 130 8.84 -11.77 -0.65
C ALA A 130 8.76 -10.28 -0.96
N ALA A 131 9.33 -9.41 -0.12
CA ALA A 131 9.40 -7.97 -0.37
C ALA A 131 10.23 -7.68 -1.63
N ALA A 132 11.38 -8.34 -1.76
CA ALA A 132 12.23 -8.23 -2.95
C ALA A 132 11.53 -8.76 -4.22
N ARG A 133 10.79 -9.88 -4.13
CA ARG A 133 9.99 -10.41 -5.24
C ARG A 133 8.85 -9.47 -5.64
N ALA A 134 8.15 -8.88 -4.68
CA ALA A 134 7.09 -7.90 -4.94
C ALA A 134 7.64 -6.64 -5.63
N GLY A 135 8.80 -6.15 -5.17
CA GLY A 135 9.52 -5.05 -5.83
C GLY A 135 9.83 -5.36 -7.29
N ARG A 136 10.41 -6.53 -7.58
CA ARG A 136 10.69 -6.95 -8.96
C ARG A 136 9.43 -7.16 -9.80
N LEU A 137 8.36 -7.70 -9.21
CA LEU A 137 7.10 -7.91 -9.90
C LEU A 137 6.50 -6.59 -10.39
N MET A 138 6.57 -5.53 -9.58
CA MET A 138 6.03 -4.23 -9.96
C MET A 138 6.99 -3.41 -10.82
N PHE A 139 8.27 -3.34 -10.45
CA PHE A 139 9.21 -2.36 -11.00
C PHE A 139 10.31 -2.98 -11.86
N GLY A 140 10.32 -4.30 -12.07
CA GLY A 140 11.34 -4.99 -12.83
C GLY A 140 12.72 -4.88 -12.17
N GLU A 141 13.73 -4.51 -12.96
CA GLU A 141 15.12 -4.32 -12.50
C GLU A 141 15.42 -2.88 -12.05
N PHE A 142 14.40 -2.03 -11.99
CA PHE A 142 14.60 -0.64 -11.59
C PHE A 142 15.08 -0.58 -10.12
N PRO A 143 16.17 0.16 -9.81
CA PRO A 143 16.81 0.10 -8.50
C PRO A 143 16.03 0.90 -7.45
N ILE A 144 14.98 0.30 -6.90
CA ILE A 144 14.23 0.82 -5.74
C ILE A 144 14.53 -0.06 -4.53
N ASP A 145 14.98 0.59 -3.46
CA ASP A 145 15.10 -0.03 -2.15
C ASP A 145 13.78 0.09 -1.38
N PHE A 146 13.29 -1.03 -0.86
CA PHE A 146 12.18 -1.10 0.08
C PHE A 146 12.74 -1.43 1.45
N PRO A 147 13.06 -0.43 2.30
CA PRO A 147 13.61 -0.70 3.61
C PRO A 147 12.58 -1.47 4.43
N LEU A 148 12.95 -2.68 4.84
CA LEU A 148 12.12 -3.58 5.63
C LEU A 148 12.90 -3.95 6.90
N ASP A 149 12.29 -3.70 8.05
CA ASP A 149 12.78 -4.19 9.33
C ASP A 149 12.00 -5.45 9.72
N VAL A 150 12.72 -6.50 10.12
CA VAL A 150 12.12 -7.78 10.52
C VAL A 150 12.59 -8.12 11.92
N ARG A 151 11.62 -8.31 12.80
CA ARG A 151 11.84 -8.63 14.21
C ARG A 151 11.11 -9.91 14.56
N ILE A 152 11.82 -10.82 15.23
CA ILE A 152 11.27 -12.04 15.82
C ILE A 152 11.10 -11.79 17.33
N ALA A 153 9.91 -12.06 17.85
CA ALA A 153 9.57 -11.88 19.25
C ALA A 153 8.54 -12.94 19.70
N PRO A 154 8.46 -13.27 20.99
CA PRO A 154 7.49 -14.24 21.51
C PRO A 154 6.04 -13.71 21.46
N ASP A 155 5.85 -12.40 21.37
CA ASP A 155 4.55 -11.74 21.23
C ASP A 155 4.62 -10.53 20.29
N ALA A 156 3.44 -10.02 19.91
CA ALA A 156 3.28 -8.89 19.02
C ALA A 156 3.35 -7.53 19.73
N GLY A 157 3.84 -7.48 20.97
CA GLY A 157 4.06 -6.24 21.72
C GLY A 157 4.96 -5.28 20.94
N LYS A 158 4.62 -3.99 21.00
CA LYS A 158 5.57 -2.94 20.62
C LYS A 158 6.60 -2.80 21.74
N PRO A 159 7.89 -2.63 21.42
CA PRO A 159 8.92 -2.37 22.42
C PRO A 159 8.63 -1.08 23.22
#